data_AF-R6WE70-F1
#
_entry.id   AF-R6WE70-F1
#
_cell.length_a   1.000
_cell.length_b   1.000
_cell.length_c   1.000
_cell.angle_alpha   90.00
_cell.angle_beta   90.00
_cell.angle_gamma   90.00
#
_symmetry.space_group_name_H-M   'P 1'
#
loop_
_entity.id
_entity.type
_entity.pdbx_description
1 polymer ?
#
loop_
_entity_poly.entity_id
_entity_poly.type
_entity_poly.pdbx_seq_one_letter_code
_entity_poly.pdbx_strand_id
1 'polypeptide(L)'
;MKKITLRQKIRDYFNIYLPENEGEVADIESFAVYLGITRDELTALEMSEECGREVALAKSRIAAIKKQLAFRGKIPAAVLSFDFKNNHGYRDRAEPEPQVTSNTLILQGEAEKWSE
;
A
#
# COMPACT_ATOMS: atom_id res chain seq x y z
N MET A 1 13.80 -4.88 -35.23
CA MET A 1 12.87 -4.93 -34.06
C MET A 1 12.83 -3.56 -33.41
N LYS A 2 11.66 -2.92 -33.25
CA LYS A 2 11.56 -1.66 -32.50
C LYS A 2 11.81 -1.95 -31.02
N LYS A 3 12.76 -1.24 -30.39
CA LYS A 3 13.04 -1.36 -28.96
C LYS A 3 11.82 -0.80 -28.20
N ILE A 4 11.07 -1.65 -27.51
CA ILE A 4 9.94 -1.23 -26.69
C ILE A 4 10.49 -0.51 -25.46
N THR A 5 10.04 0.72 -25.21
CA THR A 5 10.47 1.50 -24.05
C THR A 5 9.74 1.06 -22.79
N LEU A 6 10.30 1.32 -21.60
CA LEU A 6 9.63 1.01 -20.34
C LEU A 6 8.26 1.69 -20.24
N ARG A 7 8.15 2.98 -20.63
CA ARG A 7 6.85 3.68 -20.71
C ARG A 7 5.81 2.93 -21.54
N GLN A 8 6.25 2.36 -22.66
CA GLN A 8 5.36 1.60 -23.52
C GLN A 8 4.87 0.35 -22.81
N LYS A 9 5.76 -0.43 -22.17
CA LYS A 9 5.37 -1.59 -21.37
C LYS A 9 4.41 -1.21 -20.24
N ILE A 10 4.67 -0.12 -19.52
CA ILE A 10 3.78 0.36 -18.44
C ILE A 10 2.39 0.67 -18.98
N ARG A 11 2.30 1.36 -20.11
CA ARG A 11 1.02 1.65 -20.76
C ARG A 11 0.30 0.37 -21.15
N ASP A 12 1.01 -0.57 -21.75
CA ASP A 12 0.45 -1.81 -22.27
C ASP A 12 -0.04 -2.72 -21.12
N TYR A 13 0.68 -2.74 -19.99
CA TYR A 13 0.22 -3.41 -18.77
C TYR A 13 -1.18 -2.95 -18.36
N PHE A 14 -1.39 -1.64 -18.24
CA PHE A 14 -2.66 -1.12 -17.73
C PHE A 14 -3.79 -1.06 -18.76
N ASN A 15 -3.47 -0.91 -20.05
CA ASN A 15 -4.46 -0.63 -21.08
C ASN A 15 -4.74 -1.82 -21.99
N ILE A 16 -3.91 -2.87 -21.96
CA ILE A 16 -4.05 -4.07 -22.79
C ILE A 16 -4.07 -5.29 -21.88
N TYR A 17 -2.98 -5.54 -21.14
CA TYR A 17 -2.83 -6.77 -20.37
C TYR A 17 -3.90 -6.92 -19.28
N LEU A 18 -4.08 -5.93 -18.41
CA LEU A 18 -5.09 -6.01 -17.34
C LEU A 18 -6.53 -6.13 -17.87
N PRO A 19 -6.97 -5.36 -18.88
CA PRO A 19 -8.28 -5.55 -19.50
C PRO A 19 -8.49 -6.93 -20.14
N GLU A 20 -7.46 -7.51 -20.74
CA GLU A 20 -7.53 -8.85 -21.36
C GLU A 20 -7.49 -9.99 -20.31
N ASN A 21 -7.08 -9.68 -19.06
CA ASN A 21 -6.96 -10.62 -17.95
C ASN A 21 -7.86 -10.18 -16.79
N GLU A 22 -9.19 -10.23 -16.99
CA GLU A 22 -10.20 -9.72 -16.05
C GLU A 22 -10.13 -10.31 -14.63
N GLY A 23 -9.51 -11.48 -14.46
CA GLY A 23 -9.28 -12.13 -13.16
C GLY A 23 -8.09 -11.57 -12.39
N GLU A 24 -7.23 -10.78 -13.02
CA GLU A 24 -6.01 -10.27 -12.41
C GLU A 24 -6.24 -8.88 -11.80
N VAL A 25 -5.96 -8.77 -10.51
CA VAL A 25 -5.97 -7.48 -9.80
C VAL A 25 -4.59 -6.88 -9.92
N ALA A 26 -4.52 -5.62 -10.36
CA ALA A 26 -3.27 -4.90 -10.42
C ALA A 26 -2.60 -4.83 -9.04
N ASP A 27 -1.40 -5.39 -8.93
CA ASP A 27 -0.51 -5.29 -7.77
C ASP A 27 0.96 -5.10 -8.22
N ILE A 28 1.89 -5.12 -7.26
CA ILE A 28 3.31 -4.88 -7.55
C ILE A 28 3.92 -6.11 -8.24
N GLU A 29 3.50 -7.30 -7.80
CA GLU A 29 3.98 -8.60 -8.25
C GLU A 29 3.56 -8.87 -9.70
N SER A 30 2.27 -8.78 -10.03
CA SER A 30 1.70 -8.85 -11.39
C SER A 30 2.37 -7.87 -12.35
N PHE A 31 2.63 -6.64 -11.90
CA PHE A 31 3.34 -5.66 -12.71
C PHE A 31 4.81 -6.03 -12.95
N ALA A 32 5.52 -6.52 -11.93
CA ALA A 32 6.90 -6.97 -12.07
C ALA A 32 7.00 -8.20 -13.00
N VAL A 33 6.09 -9.17 -12.84
CA VAL A 33 5.95 -10.35 -13.71
C VAL A 33 5.73 -9.93 -15.16
N TYR A 34 4.80 -8.99 -15.40
CA TYR A 34 4.54 -8.47 -16.74
C TYR A 34 5.77 -7.81 -17.38
N LEU A 35 6.54 -7.05 -16.58
CA LEU A 35 7.77 -6.41 -17.06
C LEU A 35 8.90 -7.41 -17.33
N GLY A 36 8.83 -8.61 -16.72
CA GLY A 36 9.85 -9.65 -16.76
C GLY A 36 10.99 -9.40 -15.80
N ILE A 37 10.71 -8.76 -14.65
CA ILE A 37 11.71 -8.39 -13.63
C ILE A 37 11.22 -8.82 -12.24
N THR A 38 12.13 -8.82 -11.27
CA THR A 38 11.83 -9.03 -9.86
C THR A 38 11.28 -7.75 -9.22
N ARG A 39 10.65 -7.89 -8.05
CA ARG A 39 10.19 -6.75 -7.23
C ARG A 39 11.35 -5.85 -6.80
N ASP A 40 12.50 -6.44 -6.52
CA ASP A 40 13.68 -5.70 -6.06
C ASP A 40 14.27 -4.88 -7.21
N GLU A 41 14.31 -5.43 -8.43
CA GLU A 41 14.66 -4.67 -9.64
C GLU A 41 13.65 -3.56 -9.94
N LEU A 42 12.35 -3.81 -9.77
CA LEU A 42 11.33 -2.76 -9.90
C LEU A 42 11.54 -1.63 -8.90
N THR A 43 11.96 -1.96 -7.68
CA THR A 43 12.29 -0.96 -6.64
C THR A 43 13.56 -0.19 -7.01
N ALA A 44 14.58 -0.85 -7.57
CA ALA A 44 15.77 -0.17 -8.09
C ALA A 44 15.44 0.78 -9.25
N LEU A 45 14.52 0.39 -10.15
CA LEU A 45 14.05 1.26 -11.24
C LEU A 45 13.31 2.50 -10.72
N GLU A 46 12.54 2.38 -9.64
CA GLU A 46 11.88 3.53 -9.01
C GLU A 46 12.89 4.57 -8.50
N MET A 47 14.08 4.14 -8.09
CA MET A 47 15.16 5.01 -7.62
C MET A 47 16.01 5.59 -8.76
N SER A 48 15.78 5.18 -10.01
CA SER A 48 16.52 5.66 -11.18
C SER A 48 16.04 7.06 -11.60
N GLU A 49 16.97 7.95 -11.93
CA GLU A 49 16.63 9.27 -12.49
C GLU A 49 15.97 9.17 -13.88
N GLU A 50 16.27 8.12 -14.66
CA GLU A 50 15.78 7.99 -16.03
C GLU A 50 14.30 7.59 -16.10
N CYS A 51 13.86 6.73 -15.18
CA CYS A 51 12.54 6.11 -15.24
C CYS A 51 11.81 5.97 -13.90
N GLY A 52 12.39 6.49 -12.82
CA GLY A 52 11.83 6.35 -11.48
C GLY A 52 10.45 6.98 -11.35
N ARG A 53 10.25 8.14 -11.98
CA ARG A 53 8.95 8.82 -12.02
C ARG A 53 7.86 7.94 -12.67
N GLU A 54 8.16 7.29 -13.78
CA GLU A 54 7.24 6.42 -14.49
C GLU A 54 6.84 5.20 -13.65
N VAL A 55 7.80 4.61 -12.94
CA VAL A 55 7.56 3.49 -12.03
C VAL A 55 6.72 3.94 -10.83
N ALA A 56 7.03 5.08 -10.22
CA ALA A 56 6.26 5.64 -9.11
C ALA A 56 4.80 5.94 -9.52
N LEU A 57 4.59 6.46 -10.74
CA LEU A 57 3.26 6.67 -11.30
C LEU A 57 2.52 5.34 -11.53
N ALA A 58 3.20 4.29 -11.98
CA ALA A 58 2.62 2.96 -12.13
C ALA A 58 2.17 2.39 -10.77
N LYS A 59 3.02 2.47 -9.74
CA LYS A 59 2.67 2.06 -8.37
C LYS A 59 1.48 2.85 -7.81
N SER A 60 1.43 4.15 -8.07
CA SER A 60 0.28 5.00 -7.70
C SER A 60 -1.01 4.58 -8.40
N ARG A 61 -0.95 4.19 -9.68
CA ARG A 61 -2.10 3.69 -10.43
C ARG A 61 -2.58 2.34 -9.89
N ILE A 62 -1.67 1.45 -9.52
CA ILE A 62 -1.96 0.19 -8.82
C ILE A 62 -2.70 0.47 -7.50
N ALA A 63 -2.22 1.39 -6.67
CA ALA A 63 -2.91 1.80 -5.44
C ALA A 63 -4.34 2.31 -5.74
N ALA A 64 -4.49 3.19 -6.73
CA ALA A 64 -5.79 3.74 -7.09
C ALA A 64 -6.80 2.65 -7.49
N ILE A 65 -6.36 1.67 -8.29
CA ILE A 65 -7.20 0.52 -8.70
C ILE A 65 -7.62 -0.31 -7.48
N LYS A 66 -6.66 -0.70 -6.62
CA LYS A 66 -6.96 -1.50 -5.41
C LYS A 66 -7.91 -0.76 -4.46
N LYS A 67 -7.74 0.55 -4.30
CA LYS A 67 -8.63 1.38 -3.47
C LYS A 67 -10.06 1.39 -4.00
N GLN A 68 -10.25 1.54 -5.32
CA GLN A 68 -11.57 1.49 -5.94
C GLN A 68 -12.22 0.11 -5.79
N LEU A 69 -11.45 -0.97 -5.94
CA LEU A 69 -11.93 -2.33 -5.73
C LEU A 69 -12.39 -2.55 -4.28
N ALA A 70 -11.62 -2.08 -3.30
CA ALA A 70 -11.99 -2.16 -1.89
C ALA A 70 -13.27 -1.37 -1.57
N PHE A 71 -13.42 -0.15 -2.11
CA PHE A 71 -14.65 0.64 -1.97
C PHE A 71 -15.89 -0.04 -2.57
N ARG A 72 -15.70 -0.92 -3.56
CA ARG A 72 -16.78 -1.73 -4.15
C ARG A 72 -16.94 -3.11 -3.50
N GLY A 73 -16.28 -3.35 -2.36
CA GLY A 73 -16.34 -4.63 -1.65
C GLY A 73 -15.66 -5.79 -2.36
N LYS A 74 -14.79 -5.53 -3.36
CA LYS A 74 -14.07 -6.56 -4.11
C LYS A 74 -12.73 -6.96 -3.48
N ILE A 75 -12.21 -6.12 -2.58
CA ILE A 75 -11.02 -6.41 -1.76
C ILE A 75 -11.40 -6.17 -0.29
N PRO A 76 -11.16 -7.13 0.62
CA PRO A 76 -11.38 -6.92 2.05
C PRO A 76 -10.57 -5.74 2.57
N ALA A 77 -11.18 -4.88 3.41
CA ALA A 77 -10.53 -3.68 3.93
C ALA A 77 -9.21 -3.98 4.64
N ALA A 78 -9.15 -5.06 5.43
CA ALA A 78 -7.93 -5.48 6.12
C ALA A 78 -6.79 -5.80 5.14
N VAL A 79 -7.08 -6.51 4.04
CA VAL A 79 -6.09 -6.83 3.00
C VAL A 79 -5.55 -5.55 2.38
N LEU A 80 -6.44 -4.60 2.04
CA LEU A 80 -6.03 -3.29 1.51
C LEU A 80 -5.16 -2.53 2.51
N SER A 81 -5.54 -2.50 3.79
CA SER A 81 -4.78 -1.77 4.83
C SER A 81 -3.36 -2.31 4.98
N PHE A 82 -3.18 -3.63 5.00
CA PHE A 82 -1.84 -4.22 5.07
C PHE A 82 -1.04 -3.97 3.79
N ASP A 83 -1.66 -4.12 2.62
CA ASP A 83 -1.01 -3.83 1.34
C ASP A 83 -0.56 -2.37 1.25
N PHE A 84 -1.39 -1.40 1.66
CA PHE A 84 -1.07 0.02 1.60
C PHE A 84 0.05 0.42 2.55
N LYS A 85 0.11 -0.21 3.73
CA LYS A 85 1.21 -0.01 4.68
C LYS A 85 2.53 -0.56 4.14
N ASN A 86 2.50 -1.77 3.58
CA ASN A 86 3.72 -2.48 3.18
C ASN A 86 4.26 -2.02 1.82
N ASN A 87 3.38 -1.67 0.88
CA ASN A 87 3.75 -1.46 -0.52
C ASN A 87 3.58 -0.02 -1.01
N HIS A 88 2.82 0.81 -0.27
CA HIS A 88 2.50 2.19 -0.67
C HIS A 88 2.86 3.25 0.37
N GLY A 89 3.52 2.85 1.46
CA GLY A 89 4.04 3.77 2.49
C GLY A 89 2.99 4.44 3.37
N TYR A 90 1.75 3.95 3.38
CA TYR A 90 0.70 4.50 4.23
C TYR A 90 0.99 4.19 5.70
N ARG A 91 0.65 5.13 6.58
CA ARG A 91 0.80 4.98 8.04
C ARG A 91 -0.52 5.32 8.70
N ASP A 92 -0.84 4.60 9.78
CA ASP A 92 -1.97 4.97 10.61
C ASP A 92 -1.67 6.32 11.27
N ARG A 93 -2.65 7.21 11.24
CA ARG A 93 -2.58 8.42 12.04
C ARG A 93 -2.94 8.05 13.47
N ALA A 94 -1.98 8.12 14.38
CA ALA A 94 -2.29 8.05 15.81
C ALA A 94 -3.07 9.30 16.23
N GLU A 95 -4.11 9.12 17.05
CA GLU A 95 -4.65 10.25 17.80
C GLU A 95 -3.61 10.68 18.83
N PRO A 96 -3.34 11.99 18.98
CA PRO A 96 -2.48 12.44 20.06
C PRO A 96 -3.13 12.05 21.38
N GLU A 97 -2.34 11.47 22.30
CA GLU A 97 -2.82 11.25 23.65
C GLU A 97 -3.35 12.58 24.19
N PRO A 98 -4.54 12.59 24.84
CA PRO A 98 -4.99 13.79 25.53
C PRO A 98 -3.86 14.22 26.45
N GLN A 99 -3.51 15.50 26.46
CA GLN A 99 -2.55 16.05 27.41
C GLN A 99 -3.11 15.81 28.81
N VAL A 100 -2.76 14.67 29.41
CA VAL A 100 -3.01 14.43 30.82
C VAL A 100 -2.10 15.41 31.52
N THR A 101 -2.67 16.53 31.95
CA THR A 101 -2.07 17.27 33.06
C THR A 101 -1.91 16.25 34.17
N SER A 102 -0.68 15.97 34.57
CA SER A 102 -0.32 14.96 35.56
C SER A 102 -0.92 15.29 36.92
N ASN A 103 -2.23 15.14 37.07
CA ASN A 103 -2.87 14.97 38.36
C ASN A 103 -2.64 13.51 38.70
N THR A 104 -1.58 13.25 39.47
CA THR A 104 -1.33 11.94 40.08
C THR A 104 -2.63 11.43 40.68
N LEU A 105 -3.21 10.40 40.06
CA LEU A 105 -4.40 9.74 40.58
C LEU A 105 -3.94 8.84 41.73
N ILE A 106 -3.96 9.36 42.96
CA ILE A 106 -3.74 8.54 44.16
C ILE A 106 -5.03 7.73 44.37
N LEU A 107 -5.04 6.47 43.95
CA LEU A 107 -6.09 5.52 44.32
C LEU A 107 -5.78 4.98 45.71
N GLN A 108 -6.28 5.65 46.75
CA GLN A 108 -6.26 5.14 48.11
C GLN A 108 -7.33 4.04 48.24
N GLY A 109 -6.90 2.78 48.09
CA GLY A 109 -7.76 1.63 48.35
C GLY A 109 -7.96 1.42 49.84
N GLU A 110 -9.20 1.27 50.30
CA GLU A 110 -9.53 0.88 51.68
C GLU A 110 -9.38 -0.64 51.85
N ALA A 111 -8.18 -1.18 51.62
CA ALA A 111 -7.91 -2.62 51.67
C ALA A 111 -8.32 -3.25 53.02
N GLU A 112 -8.30 -2.49 54.11
CA GLU A 112 -8.75 -2.93 55.44
C GLU A 112 -10.25 -3.22 55.54
N LYS A 113 -11.11 -2.60 54.71
CA LYS A 113 -12.57 -2.85 54.76
C LYS A 113 -13.00 -4.15 54.06
N TRP A 114 -12.08 -4.82 53.38
CA TRP A 114 -12.38 -5.97 52.52
C TRP A 114 -11.84 -7.28 53.10
N SER A 115 -11.31 -7.23 54.33
CA SER A 115 -10.66 -8.34 55.02
C SER A 115 -11.42 -8.87 56.25
N GLU A 116 -12.75 -8.70 56.31
CA GLU A 116 -13.62 -9.46 57.24
C GLU A 116 -14.15 -10.74 56.60
#